data_AF-A0A920JHB2-F1
#
_entry.id   AF-A0A920JHB2-F1
#
_cell.length_a   1.000
_cell.length_b   1.000
_cell.length_c   1.000
_cell.angle_alpha   90.00
_cell.angle_beta   90.00
_cell.angle_gamma   90.00
#
_symmetry.space_group_name_H-M   'P 1'
#
loop_
_entity.id
_entity.type
_entity.pdbx_description
1 polymer ?
#
loop_
_entity_poly.entity_id
_entity_poly.type
_entity_poly.pdbx_seq_one_letter_code
_entity_poly.pdbx_strand_id
1 'polypeptide(L)'
;MNSYCEDYRKFVVSKIGENITVRRFERIPVNGIAGSYIHGTKIASVVVIENGDEQLAKDIAMHVAASQPEFIQISDIPEDVIDEERKILTKQVEDEGSQQKLYLKSLMES
;
A
#
# COMPACT_ATOMS: atom_id res chain seq x y z
N MET A 1 19.36 11.09 9.58
CA MET A 1 19.28 12.17 8.57
C MET A 1 20.63 12.89 8.54
N ASN A 2 21.23 13.13 7.37
CA ASN A 2 22.52 13.83 7.30
C ASN A 2 22.34 15.31 7.70
N SER A 3 23.31 15.95 8.36
CA SER A 3 23.16 17.30 8.94
C SER A 3 22.73 18.34 7.90
N TYR A 4 23.23 18.20 6.67
CA TYR A 4 22.88 19.04 5.53
C TYR A 4 21.37 19.10 5.23
N CYS A 5 20.65 17.98 5.35
CA CYS A 5 19.22 17.94 5.06
C CYS A 5 18.42 18.70 6.13
N GLU A 6 18.82 18.57 7.40
CA GLU A 6 18.18 19.31 8.50
C GLU A 6 18.48 20.81 8.44
N ASP A 7 19.70 21.19 8.10
CA ASP A 7 20.07 22.60 7.95
C ASP A 7 19.30 23.24 6.80
N TYR A 8 19.16 22.54 5.67
CA TYR A 8 18.35 23.00 4.54
C TYR A 8 16.85 23.08 4.89
N ARG A 9 16.31 22.09 5.60
CA ARG A 9 14.92 22.12 6.06
C ARG A 9 14.65 23.35 6.93
N LYS A 10 15.52 23.64 7.90
CA LYS A 10 15.41 24.84 8.76
C LYS A 10 15.47 26.12 7.94
N PHE A 11 16.35 26.19 6.95
CA PHE A 11 16.43 27.33 6.03
C PHE A 11 15.10 27.53 5.28
N VAL A 12 14.53 26.49 4.69
CA VAL A 12 13.25 26.57 3.96
C VAL A 12 12.10 26.99 4.88
N VAL A 13 12.01 26.41 6.09
CA VAL A 13 11.02 26.80 7.11
C VAL A 13 11.15 28.29 7.46
N SER A 14 12.37 28.79 7.64
CA SER A 14 12.61 30.21 7.95
C SER A 14 12.19 31.17 6.83
N LYS A 15 12.20 30.70 5.57
CA LYS A 15 11.85 31.50 4.40
C LYS A 15 10.37 31.45 4.06
N ILE A 16 9.73 30.29 4.19
CA ILE A 16 8.32 30.09 3.84
C ILE A 16 7.41 30.44 5.02
N GLY A 17 7.85 30.21 6.26
CA GLY A 17 7.04 30.41 7.46
C GLY A 17 6.07 29.26 7.77
N GLU A 18 6.15 28.16 7.02
CA GLU A 18 5.34 26.95 7.24
C GLU A 18 6.14 25.85 7.95
N ASN A 19 5.46 25.01 8.73
CA ASN A 19 6.07 23.87 9.40
C ASN A 19 6.31 22.71 8.41
N ILE A 20 7.50 22.64 7.83
CA ILE A 20 7.90 21.60 6.88
C ILE A 20 8.77 20.55 7.58
N THR A 21 8.35 19.30 7.48
CA THR A 21 9.00 18.12 8.09
C THR A 21 9.14 16.99 7.09
N VAL A 22 10.22 16.21 7.17
CA VAL A 22 10.30 14.91 6.47
C VAL A 22 9.61 13.86 7.33
N ARG A 23 8.38 13.47 6.96
CA ARG A 23 7.54 12.60 7.79
C ARG A 23 8.01 11.14 7.82
N ARG A 24 8.36 10.58 6.66
CA ARG A 24 8.79 9.19 6.48
C ARG A 24 9.77 9.09 5.33
N PHE A 25 10.71 8.16 5.43
CA PHE A 25 11.66 7.84 4.37
C PHE A 25 12.06 6.37 4.49
N GLU A 26 12.02 5.66 3.38
CA GLU A 26 12.44 4.27 3.29
C GLU A 26 13.35 4.09 2.09
N ARG A 27 14.23 3.09 2.18
CA ARG A 27 15.08 2.65 1.07
C ARG A 27 14.66 1.25 0.68
N ILE A 28 14.25 1.09 -0.56
CA ILE A 28 13.89 -0.21 -1.10
C ILE A 28 15.13 -0.76 -1.81
N PRO A 29 15.71 -1.87 -1.35
CA PRO A 29 16.78 -2.53 -2.09
C PRO A 29 16.23 -3.05 -3.42
N VAL A 30 16.96 -2.81 -4.50
CA VAL A 30 16.55 -3.22 -5.84
C VAL A 30 17.42 -4.40 -6.28
N ASN A 31 16.85 -5.60 -6.20
CA ASN A 31 17.43 -6.84 -6.73
C ASN A 31 16.54 -7.34 -7.87
N GLY A 32 16.56 -6.64 -9.00
CA GLY A 32 15.64 -6.87 -10.13
C GLY A 32 15.39 -5.58 -10.90
N ILE A 33 14.21 -5.49 -11.52
CA ILE A 33 13.77 -4.34 -12.30
C ILE A 33 12.82 -3.51 -11.43
N ALA A 34 13.20 -2.26 -11.16
CA ALA A 34 12.35 -1.33 -10.41
C ALA A 34 11.46 -0.52 -11.35
N GLY A 35 10.18 -0.39 -10.97
CA GLY A 35 9.22 0.52 -11.57
C GLY A 35 8.65 1.45 -10.50
N SER A 36 8.33 2.68 -10.90
CA SER A 36 7.67 3.64 -10.00
C SER A 36 6.58 4.40 -10.73
N TYR A 37 5.52 4.73 -10.02
CA TYR A 37 4.42 5.53 -10.52
C TYR A 37 4.04 6.61 -9.52
N ILE A 38 3.77 7.82 -10.01
CA ILE A 38 3.31 8.96 -9.21
C ILE A 38 1.97 9.42 -9.76
N HIS A 39 0.94 9.39 -8.91
CA HIS A 39 -0.38 9.89 -9.22
C HIS A 39 -0.55 11.31 -8.65
N GLY A 40 -0.25 12.31 -9.47
CA GLY A 40 -0.29 13.72 -9.08
C GLY A 40 0.75 14.06 -8.00
N THR A 41 0.32 14.62 -6.88
CA THR A 41 1.21 15.01 -5.77
C THR A 41 1.00 14.23 -4.48
N LYS A 42 0.01 13.32 -4.44
CA LYS A 42 -0.44 12.67 -3.20
C LYS A 42 0.00 11.21 -3.07
N ILE A 43 0.03 10.47 -4.17
CA ILE A 43 0.27 9.02 -4.14
C ILE A 43 1.46 8.70 -5.03
N ALA A 44 2.34 7.86 -4.51
CA ALA A 44 3.42 7.25 -5.27
C ALA A 44 3.54 5.78 -4.84
N SER A 45 3.93 4.94 -5.78
CA SER A 45 4.20 3.52 -5.57
C SER A 45 5.53 3.16 -6.23
N VAL A 46 6.20 2.19 -5.64
CA VAL A 46 7.44 1.60 -6.16
C VAL A 46 7.29 0.10 -6.10
N VAL A 47 7.66 -0.58 -7.17
CA VAL A 47 7.59 -2.03 -7.32
C VAL A 47 8.93 -2.52 -7.81
N VAL A 48 9.39 -3.67 -7.32
CA VAL A 48 10.56 -4.38 -7.83
C VAL A 48 10.08 -5.75 -8.30
N ILE A 49 10.37 -6.09 -9.55
CA ILE A 49 10.06 -7.40 -10.14
C ILE A 49 11.35 -8.13 -10.52
N GLU A 50 11.34 -9.44 -10.44
CA GLU A 50 12.49 -10.27 -10.83
C GLU A 50 12.64 -10.40 -12.35
N ASN A 51 11.51 -10.49 -13.06
CA ASN A 51 11.44 -10.78 -14.50
C ASN A 51 10.52 -9.80 -15.22
N GLY A 52 10.76 -9.58 -16.52
CA GLY A 52 9.98 -8.67 -17.35
C GLY A 52 10.81 -7.48 -17.83
N ASP A 53 10.17 -6.33 -17.98
CA ASP A 53 10.82 -5.07 -18.36
C ASP A 53 10.36 -3.90 -17.48
N GLU A 54 10.98 -2.74 -17.68
CA GLU A 54 10.68 -1.51 -16.93
C GLU A 54 9.23 -1.04 -17.16
N GLN A 55 8.66 -1.31 -18.34
CA GLN A 55 7.30 -0.91 -18.67
C GLN A 55 6.30 -1.73 -17.85
N LEU A 56 6.49 -3.05 -17.78
CA LEU A 56 5.70 -3.93 -16.90
C LEU A 56 5.82 -3.51 -15.44
N ALA A 57 7.03 -3.24 -14.95
CA ALA A 57 7.24 -2.80 -13.57
C ALA A 57 6.50 -1.50 -13.25
N LYS A 58 6.48 -0.55 -14.20
CA LYS A 58 5.74 0.71 -14.09
C LYS A 58 4.22 0.50 -14.12
N ASP A 59 3.72 -0.38 -14.99
CA ASP A 59 2.29 -0.69 -15.08
C ASP A 59 1.78 -1.38 -13.81
N ILE A 60 2.57 -2.28 -13.23
CA ILE A 60 2.29 -2.86 -11.91
C ILE A 60 2.35 -1.79 -10.82
N ALA A 61 3.32 -0.88 -10.83
CA ALA A 61 3.36 0.23 -9.88
C ALA A 61 2.08 1.10 -9.99
N MET A 62 1.61 1.39 -11.20
CA MET A 62 0.34 2.09 -11.39
C MET A 62 -0.85 1.32 -10.80
N HIS A 63 -0.91 0.00 -11.00
CA HIS A 63 -1.92 -0.84 -10.37
C HIS A 63 -1.85 -0.80 -8.84
N VAL A 64 -0.66 -0.90 -8.25
CA VAL A 64 -0.44 -0.79 -6.80
C VAL A 64 -0.91 0.56 -6.25
N ALA A 65 -0.64 1.66 -6.96
CA ALA A 65 -1.10 3.00 -6.56
C ALA A 65 -2.63 3.12 -6.55
N ALA A 66 -3.34 2.37 -7.42
CA ALA A 66 -4.80 2.38 -7.52
C ALA A 66 -5.47 1.41 -6.54
N SER A 67 -4.94 0.20 -6.40
CA SER A 67 -5.54 -0.89 -5.61
C SER A 67 -5.10 -0.90 -4.15
N GLN A 68 -3.95 -0.30 -3.82
CA GLN A 68 -3.35 -0.28 -2.48
C GLN A 68 -3.30 -1.68 -1.82
N PRO A 69 -2.73 -2.72 -2.49
CA PRO A 69 -2.64 -4.05 -1.90
C PRO A 69 -1.73 -4.04 -0.67
N GLU A 70 -2.16 -4.72 0.39
CA GLU A 70 -1.37 -4.86 1.61
C GLU A 70 -0.36 -6.02 1.54
N PHE A 71 -0.64 -7.02 0.70
CA PHE A 71 0.17 -8.24 0.56
C PHE A 71 0.42 -8.53 -0.92
N ILE A 72 1.53 -9.21 -1.22
CA ILE A 72 1.93 -9.57 -2.59
C ILE A 72 1.24 -10.86 -3.03
N GLN A 73 1.07 -11.81 -2.11
CA GLN A 73 0.44 -13.11 -2.34
C GLN A 73 -0.34 -13.56 -1.10
N ILE A 74 -1.26 -14.51 -1.30
CA ILE A 74 -2.17 -15.00 -0.25
C ILE A 74 -1.41 -15.60 0.94
N SER A 75 -0.31 -16.30 0.69
CA SER A 75 0.51 -16.90 1.75
C SER A 75 1.23 -15.88 2.64
N ASP A 76 1.30 -14.61 2.23
CA ASP A 76 1.89 -13.55 3.05
C ASP A 76 0.89 -12.99 4.06
N ILE A 77 -0.40 -13.34 3.94
CA ILE A 77 -1.44 -12.87 4.83
C ILE A 77 -1.32 -13.62 6.17
N PRO A 78 -1.11 -12.90 7.29
CA PRO A 78 -1.06 -13.52 8.61
C PRO A 78 -2.41 -14.18 8.99
N GLU A 79 -2.36 -15.34 9.64
CA GLU A 79 -3.60 -16.07 10.02
C GLU A 79 -4.49 -15.25 10.96
N ASP A 80 -3.92 -14.39 11.80
CA ASP A 80 -4.69 -13.49 12.66
C ASP A 80 -5.51 -12.47 11.85
N VAL A 81 -4.98 -11.96 10.74
CA VAL A 81 -5.74 -11.09 9.82
C VAL A 81 -6.91 -11.88 9.21
N ILE A 82 -6.66 -13.12 8.77
CA ILE A 82 -7.69 -14.00 8.19
C ILE A 82 -8.79 -14.29 9.23
N ASP A 83 -8.41 -14.61 10.46
CA ASP A 83 -9.34 -14.92 11.54
C ASP A 83 -10.18 -13.70 11.95
N GLU A 84 -9.59 -12.50 12.01
CA GLU A 84 -10.34 -11.28 12.28
C GLU A 84 -11.34 -10.99 11.15
N GLU A 85 -10.94 -11.12 9.89
CA GLU A 85 -11.87 -10.94 8.75
C GLU A 85 -13.00 -12.00 8.75
N ARG A 86 -12.71 -13.27 9.07
CA ARG A 86 -13.75 -14.30 9.25
C ARG A 86 -14.75 -13.92 10.35
N LYS A 87 -14.28 -13.38 11.48
CA LYS A 87 -15.16 -12.93 12.57
C LYS A 87 -16.05 -11.78 12.13
N ILE A 88 -15.50 -10.83 11.37
CA ILE A 88 -16.25 -9.69 10.83
C ILE A 88 -17.34 -10.19 9.87
N LEU A 89 -17.00 -11.06 8.92
CA LEU A 89 -17.94 -11.65 7.96
C LEU A 89 -19.03 -12.47 8.66
N THR A 90 -18.68 -13.27 9.67
CA THR A 90 -19.65 -14.07 10.42
C THR A 90 -20.69 -13.19 11.10
N LYS A 91 -20.28 -12.07 11.72
CA LYS A 91 -21.20 -11.11 12.33
C LYS A 91 -22.11 -10.45 11.29
N GLN A 92 -21.56 -10.07 10.14
CA GLN A 92 -22.37 -9.49 9.05
C GLN A 92 -23.43 -10.49 8.55
N VAL A 93 -23.09 -11.77 8.41
CA VAL A 93 -24.02 -12.86 8.03
C VAL A 93 -25.15 -13.06 9.05
N GLU A 94 -24.87 -12.83 10.33
CA GLU A 94 -25.86 -12.91 11.41
C GLU A 94 -26.84 -11.73 11.36
N ASP A 95 -26.36 -10.54 11.00
CA ASP A 95 -27.13 -9.29 10.99
C ASP A 95 -27.93 -9.04 9.68
N GLU A 96 -27.65 -9.78 8.59
CA GLU A 96 -28.20 -9.54 7.25
C GLU A 96 -29.44 -10.38 6.88
N GLY A 97 -30.21 -9.87 5.89
CA GLY A 97 -31.38 -10.55 5.32
C GLY A 97 -31.03 -11.78 4.48
N SER A 98 -32.01 -12.65 4.18
CA SER A 98 -31.77 -13.99 3.61
C SER A 98 -30.98 -14.02 2.29
N GLN A 99 -31.13 -13.02 1.41
CA GLN A 99 -30.40 -12.92 0.14
C GLN A 99 -28.93 -12.49 0.34
N GLN A 100 -28.71 -11.41 1.11
CA GLN A 100 -27.35 -10.98 1.47
C GLN A 100 -26.62 -12.05 2.28
N LYS A 101 -27.33 -12.74 3.17
CA LYS A 101 -26.81 -13.86 3.95
C LYS A 101 -26.28 -15.00 3.09
N LEU A 102 -26.99 -15.36 2.02
CA LEU A 102 -26.54 -16.41 1.09
C LEU A 102 -25.29 -15.98 0.31
N TYR A 103 -25.24 -14.72 -0.14
CA TYR A 103 -24.08 -14.16 -0.83
C TYR A 103 -22.83 -14.13 0.07
N LEU A 104 -22.94 -13.58 1.28
CA LEU A 104 -21.83 -13.53 2.24
C LEU A 104 -21.34 -14.93 2.62
N LYS A 105 -22.25 -15.90 2.76
CA LYS A 105 -21.87 -17.30 3.04
C LYS A 105 -21.05 -17.91 1.91
N SER A 106 -21.36 -17.60 0.64
CA SER A 106 -20.58 -18.10 -0.50
C SER A 106 -19.15 -17.56 -0.53
N LEU A 107 -18.91 -16.34 -0.01
CA LEU A 107 -17.56 -15.75 0.10
C LEU A 107 -16.71 -16.40 1.20
N MET A 108 -17.33 -17.03 2.20
CA MET A 108 -16.61 -17.74 3.28
C MET A 108 -16.11 -19.12 2.85
N GLU A 109 -16.69 -19.69 1.79
CA GLU A 109 -16.40 -21.06 1.30
C GLU A 109 -15.42 -21.08 0.12
N SER A 110 -15.01 -19.90 -0.40
CA SER A 110 -14.07 -19.71 -1.51
C SER A 110 -12.67 -19.35 -1.02
#